data_AF-A0A2D4MP35-F1
#
_entry.id   AF-A0A2D4MP35-F1
#
_cell.length_a   1.000
_cell.length_b   1.000
_cell.length_c   1.000
_cell.angle_alpha   90.00
_cell.angle_beta   90.00
_cell.angle_gamma   90.00
#
_symmetry.space_group_name_H-M   'P 1'
#
loop_
_entity.id
_entity.type
_entity.pdbx_description
1 polymer ?
#
loop_
_entity_poly.entity_id
_entity_poly.type
_entity_poly.pdbx_seq_one_letter_code
_entity_poly.pdbx_strand_id
1 'polypeptide(L)'
;VSTAGQRRPRDPEAAMSKAEIAMTPLQQWGEEAEGGAIYSIILERVKAEPAASGASSLKEHPDTSECPFVQYRTCKRRTLRAATLPQLVKWLLTANKEGDLNYTSSFLATYQAFATLMQVLELLLPLGPDKAVLLVLEQWLQHHPQDFWEPPEYPNLHKILCFLHQSAPNSPVCALAKGLLQAHKENEAYGGNSSGMRPSQVITETAETVDCEEIP
;
A
#
# COMPACT_ATOMS: atom_id res chain seq x y z
N VAL A 1 26.43 60.38 -33.79
CA VAL A 1 27.00 59.47 -32.77
C VAL A 1 25.98 58.35 -32.58
N SER A 2 26.23 57.19 -33.19
CA SER A 2 25.31 56.04 -33.15
C SER A 2 25.98 54.93 -32.34
N THR A 3 25.49 54.68 -31.13
CA THR A 3 26.07 53.68 -30.22
C THR A 3 25.38 52.35 -30.47
N ALA A 4 25.98 51.51 -31.31
CA ALA A 4 25.54 50.14 -31.52
C ALA A 4 25.86 49.30 -30.28
N GLY A 5 24.82 48.86 -29.57
CA GLY A 5 24.94 47.97 -28.42
C GLY A 5 25.44 46.59 -28.85
N GLN A 6 26.68 46.28 -28.49
CA GLN A 6 27.30 44.96 -28.64
C GLN A 6 26.47 43.92 -27.85
N ARG A 7 25.71 43.05 -28.54
CA ARG A 7 25.14 41.87 -27.88
C ARG A 7 26.28 40.94 -27.50
N ARG A 8 26.46 40.68 -26.20
CA ARG A 8 27.40 39.68 -25.70
C ARG A 8 27.08 38.31 -26.34
N PRO A 9 28.08 37.53 -26.77
CA PRO A 9 27.86 36.16 -27.22
C PRO A 9 27.26 35.35 -26.08
N ARG A 10 26.22 34.58 -26.39
CA ARG A 10 25.52 33.70 -25.45
C ARG A 10 26.43 32.48 -25.26
N ASP A 11 26.93 32.26 -24.04
CA ASP A 11 27.84 31.14 -23.75
C ASP A 11 27.24 29.80 -24.19
N PRO A 12 27.86 29.09 -25.16
CA PRO A 12 27.33 27.84 -25.69
C PRO A 12 27.37 26.72 -24.64
N GLU A 13 28.30 26.79 -23.68
CA GLU A 13 28.44 25.82 -22.58
C GLU A 13 27.29 25.91 -21.56
N ALA A 14 26.82 27.13 -21.27
CA ALA A 14 25.63 27.37 -20.44
C ALA A 14 24.32 26.98 -21.15
N ALA A 15 24.31 27.03 -22.49
CA ALA A 15 23.18 26.54 -23.29
C ALA A 15 23.17 25.02 -23.43
N MET A 16 24.36 24.39 -23.54
CA MET A 16 24.52 22.95 -23.66
C MET A 16 24.13 22.23 -22.37
N SER A 17 24.54 22.75 -21.21
CA SER A 17 24.12 22.25 -19.88
C SER A 17 22.61 22.41 -19.63
N LYS A 18 21.99 23.52 -20.07
CA LYS A 18 20.53 23.68 -20.03
C LYS A 18 19.79 22.68 -20.93
N ALA A 19 20.33 22.40 -22.11
CA ALA A 19 19.78 21.40 -23.03
C ALA A 19 19.96 19.98 -22.48
N GLU A 20 21.11 19.66 -21.88
CA GLU A 20 21.39 18.35 -21.27
C GLU A 20 20.47 18.06 -20.07
N ILE A 21 20.26 19.06 -19.20
CA ILE A 21 19.29 18.98 -18.10
C ILE A 21 17.86 18.82 -18.64
N ALA A 22 17.49 19.57 -19.70
CA ALA A 22 16.18 19.45 -20.35
C ALA A 22 15.97 18.12 -21.10
N MET A 23 17.05 17.41 -21.43
CA MET A 23 17.02 16.10 -22.11
C MET A 23 17.07 14.92 -21.14
N THR A 24 17.27 15.18 -19.84
CA THR A 24 17.27 14.13 -18.81
C THR A 24 15.85 13.53 -18.69
N PRO A 25 15.65 12.20 -18.84
CA PRO A 25 14.32 11.60 -18.85
C PRO A 25 13.50 11.81 -17.56
N LEU A 26 14.17 12.01 -16.43
CA LEU A 26 13.56 12.27 -15.13
C LEU A 26 14.18 13.54 -14.54
N GLN A 27 13.39 14.60 -14.46
CA GLN A 27 13.82 15.87 -13.89
C GLN A 27 13.08 16.15 -12.59
N GLN A 28 13.81 16.28 -11.47
CA GLN A 28 13.23 16.74 -10.21
C GLN A 28 12.81 18.21 -10.38
N TRP A 29 11.53 18.48 -10.15
CA TRP A 29 10.95 19.80 -10.35
C TRP A 29 10.85 20.60 -9.04
N GLY A 30 10.55 19.92 -7.92
CA GLY A 30 10.44 20.55 -6.61
C GLY A 30 9.41 19.88 -5.72
N GLU A 31 8.98 20.58 -4.68
CA GLU A 31 7.93 20.13 -3.75
C GLU A 31 6.63 20.91 -3.95
N GLU A 32 5.50 20.25 -3.72
CA GLU A 32 4.15 20.83 -3.79
C GLU A 32 3.38 20.49 -2.53
N ALA A 33 2.83 21.51 -1.85
CA ALA A 33 1.97 21.34 -0.69
C ALA A 33 0.50 21.56 -1.11
N GLU A 34 -0.33 20.53 -0.96
CA GLU A 34 -1.73 20.55 -1.37
C GLU A 34 -2.59 19.84 -0.30
N GLY A 35 -3.60 20.53 0.25
CA GLY A 35 -4.63 19.90 1.09
C GLY A 35 -4.11 19.17 2.34
N GLY A 36 -2.99 19.60 2.93
CA GLY A 36 -2.36 18.94 4.08
C GLY A 36 -1.46 17.76 3.70
N ALA A 37 -1.05 17.66 2.45
CA ALA A 37 -0.06 16.73 1.93
C ALA A 37 1.09 17.47 1.24
N ILE A 38 2.30 16.92 1.32
CA ILE A 38 3.51 17.40 0.66
C ILE A 38 3.95 16.32 -0.32
N TYR A 39 4.12 16.71 -1.58
CA TYR A 39 4.54 15.86 -2.69
C TYR A 39 5.89 16.31 -3.23
N SER A 40 6.75 15.35 -3.55
CA SER A 40 7.87 15.59 -4.46
C SER A 40 7.40 15.43 -5.89
N ILE A 41 7.80 16.34 -6.76
CA ILE A 41 7.38 16.41 -8.17
C ILE A 41 8.56 16.04 -9.06
N ILE A 42 8.33 15.06 -9.92
CA ILE A 42 9.27 14.70 -10.99
C ILE A 42 8.55 14.87 -12.33
N LEU A 43 9.21 15.53 -13.27
CA LEU A 43 8.79 15.56 -14.67
C LEU A 43 9.48 14.41 -15.39
N GLU A 44 8.68 13.47 -15.87
CA GLU A 44 9.15 12.33 -16.65
C GLU A 44 8.85 12.57 -18.13
N ARG A 45 9.89 12.54 -18.95
CA ARG A 45 9.74 12.63 -20.39
C ARG A 45 9.55 11.22 -20.96
N VAL A 46 8.32 10.92 -21.34
CA VAL A 46 7.90 9.62 -21.88
C VAL A 46 7.77 9.73 -23.40
N LYS A 47 8.31 8.76 -24.14
CA LYS A 47 8.06 8.66 -25.58
C LYS A 47 6.55 8.51 -25.80
N ALA A 48 5.98 9.33 -26.66
CA ALA A 48 4.58 9.19 -27.02
C ALA A 48 4.44 7.95 -27.90
N GLU A 49 3.52 7.06 -27.54
CA GLU A 49 3.11 5.97 -28.42
C GLU A 49 2.53 6.59 -29.70
N PRO A 50 2.88 6.07 -30.90
CA PRO A 50 2.25 6.52 -32.12
C PRO A 50 0.74 6.33 -31.97
N ALA A 51 -0.03 7.40 -32.15
CA ALA A 51 -1.47 7.30 -32.09
C ALA A 51 -1.91 6.20 -33.06
N ALA A 52 -2.63 5.20 -32.56
CA ALA A 52 -3.43 4.32 -33.40
C ALA A 52 -4.62 5.13 -33.93
N SER A 53 -4.33 6.17 -34.72
CA SER A 53 -5.32 6.82 -35.56
C SER A 53 -5.73 5.78 -36.59
N GLY A 54 -6.97 5.30 -36.45
CA GLY A 54 -7.71 4.67 -37.54
C GLY A 54 -7.79 5.65 -38.71
N ALA A 55 -6.76 5.65 -39.54
CA ALA A 55 -6.86 6.15 -40.90
C ALA A 55 -7.64 5.09 -41.68
N SER A 56 -8.95 5.28 -41.74
CA SER A 56 -9.74 4.66 -42.79
C SER A 56 -9.07 5.00 -44.13
N SER A 57 -8.74 3.93 -44.85
CA SER A 57 -8.12 3.91 -46.15
C SER A 57 -8.77 4.90 -47.12
N LEU A 58 -7.98 5.84 -47.66
CA LEU A 58 -8.11 6.18 -49.07
C LEU A 58 -6.82 6.82 -49.63
N LYS A 59 -6.27 6.11 -50.62
CA LYS A 59 -5.32 6.51 -51.66
C LYS A 59 -3.82 6.63 -51.32
N GLU A 60 -3.13 5.66 -51.91
CA GLU A 60 -1.72 5.49 -52.21
C GLU A 60 -1.03 6.77 -52.73
N HIS A 61 0.12 7.11 -52.14
CA HIS A 61 1.19 7.86 -52.78
C HIS A 61 2.54 7.35 -52.22
N PRO A 62 3.50 6.90 -53.04
CA PRO A 62 4.64 6.11 -52.57
C PRO A 62 5.81 6.94 -51.99
N ASP A 63 5.60 8.20 -51.61
CA ASP A 63 6.71 9.09 -51.19
C ASP A 63 6.41 9.89 -49.91
N THR A 64 5.51 9.36 -49.06
CA THR A 64 5.30 9.96 -47.75
C THR A 64 6.37 9.44 -46.81
N SER A 65 7.52 10.12 -46.77
CA SER A 65 8.55 9.90 -45.74
C SER A 65 7.87 9.85 -44.38
N GLU A 66 7.92 8.67 -43.75
CA GLU A 66 7.56 8.50 -42.35
C GLU A 66 8.37 9.51 -41.56
N CYS A 67 7.69 10.48 -40.94
CA CYS A 67 8.40 11.55 -40.28
C CYS A 67 9.25 10.97 -39.14
N PRO A 68 10.60 11.13 -39.15
CA PRO A 68 11.48 10.47 -38.19
C PRO A 68 11.46 11.15 -36.80
N PHE A 69 10.52 12.06 -36.54
CA PHE A 69 10.46 12.75 -35.26
C PHE A 69 9.88 11.81 -34.19
N VAL A 70 10.66 11.56 -33.15
CA VAL A 70 10.15 10.91 -31.95
C VAL A 70 9.39 11.96 -31.14
N GLN A 71 8.08 11.80 -31.05
CA GLN A 71 7.27 12.65 -30.17
C GLN A 71 7.45 12.21 -28.71
N TYR A 72 7.67 13.17 -27.83
CA TYR A 72 7.72 12.95 -26.39
C TYR A 72 6.62 13.76 -25.72
N ARG A 73 6.06 13.20 -24.65
CA ARG A 73 5.24 13.94 -23.69
C ARG A 73 6.00 14.05 -22.38
N THR A 74 5.81 15.16 -21.69
CA THR A 74 6.33 15.34 -20.33
C THR A 74 5.17 15.13 -19.37
N CYS A 75 5.28 14.08 -18.54
CA CYS A 75 4.31 13.72 -17.54
C CYS A 75 4.77 14.22 -16.17
N LYS A 76 3.86 14.79 -15.40
CA LYS A 76 4.10 15.12 -14.00
C LYS A 76 3.79 13.88 -13.15
N ARG A 77 4.78 13.35 -12.43
CA ARG A 77 4.62 12.30 -11.43
C ARG A 77 4.74 12.92 -10.04
N ARG A 78 3.82 12.55 -9.15
CA ARG A 78 3.84 12.96 -7.74
C ARG A 78 4.24 11.80 -6.86
N THR A 79 5.13 12.04 -5.90
CA THR A 79 5.46 11.08 -4.83
C THR A 79 5.16 11.71 -3.48
N LEU A 80 4.34 11.06 -2.67
CA LEU A 80 3.97 11.57 -1.35
C LEU A 80 5.17 11.56 -0.40
N ARG A 81 5.41 12.68 0.30
CA ARG A 81 6.50 12.84 1.27
C ARG A 81 6.01 12.93 2.70
N ALA A 82 4.92 13.66 2.91
CA ALA A 82 4.26 13.80 4.20
C ALA A 82 2.78 14.10 3.99
N ALA A 83 1.93 13.69 4.92
CA ALA A 83 0.50 13.95 4.85
C ALA A 83 -0.17 13.80 6.21
N THR A 84 -1.32 14.45 6.36
CA THR A 84 -2.29 14.11 7.40
C THR A 84 -2.88 12.71 7.17
N LEU A 85 -3.36 12.04 8.22
CA LEU A 85 -3.93 10.69 8.12
C LEU A 85 -5.01 10.54 7.03
N PRO A 86 -5.98 11.47 6.87
CA PRO A 86 -6.96 11.38 5.79
C PRO A 86 -6.34 11.40 4.38
N GLN A 87 -5.26 12.18 4.20
CA GLN A 87 -4.55 12.23 2.92
C GLN A 87 -3.70 10.97 2.69
N LEU A 88 -3.12 10.39 3.74
CA LEU A 88 -2.44 9.09 3.65
C LEU A 88 -3.39 7.98 3.19
N VAL A 89 -4.61 7.95 3.74
CA VAL A 89 -5.65 6.97 3.37
C VAL A 89 -6.17 7.21 1.95
N LYS A 90 -6.33 8.47 1.52
CA LYS A 90 -6.66 8.76 0.12
C LYS A 90 -5.56 8.33 -0.84
N TRP A 91 -4.30 8.62 -0.50
CA TRP A 91 -3.15 8.22 -1.30
C TRP A 91 -3.03 6.69 -1.39
N LEU A 92 -3.42 5.96 -0.35
CA LEU A 92 -3.48 4.49 -0.36
C LEU A 92 -4.27 3.93 -1.55
N LEU A 93 -5.30 4.65 -2.02
CA LEU A 93 -6.13 4.25 -3.15
C LEU A 93 -5.60 4.70 -4.52
N THR A 94 -4.75 5.74 -4.54
CA THR A 94 -4.25 6.35 -5.78
C THR A 94 -2.77 6.10 -6.06
N ALA A 95 -2.00 5.66 -5.07
CA ALA A 95 -0.55 5.45 -5.16
C ALA A 95 -0.15 4.59 -6.36
N ASN A 96 -0.89 3.49 -6.60
CA ASN A 96 -0.64 2.62 -7.74
C ASN A 96 -0.81 3.33 -9.10
N LYS A 97 -1.75 4.29 -9.21
CA LYS A 97 -1.97 5.09 -10.42
C LYS A 97 -0.86 6.12 -10.63
N GLU A 98 -0.27 6.60 -9.53
CA GLU A 98 0.85 7.55 -9.51
C GLU A 98 2.22 6.85 -9.69
N GLY A 99 2.23 5.50 -9.72
CA GLY A 99 3.42 4.68 -9.90
C GLY A 99 4.15 4.32 -8.60
N ASP A 100 3.55 4.60 -7.44
CA ASP A 100 4.07 4.20 -6.13
C ASP A 100 3.48 2.85 -5.72
N LEU A 101 4.10 1.77 -6.21
CA LEU A 101 3.61 0.39 -6.06
C LEU A 101 3.82 -0.17 -4.65
N ASN A 102 4.76 0.39 -3.89
CA ASN A 102 5.15 -0.13 -2.58
C ASN A 102 4.42 0.58 -1.43
N TYR A 103 3.68 1.65 -1.73
CA TYR A 103 3.03 2.46 -0.71
C TYR A 103 2.06 1.66 0.15
N THR A 104 1.20 0.83 -0.45
CA THR A 104 0.19 0.06 0.31
C THR A 104 0.84 -0.85 1.34
N SER A 105 1.82 -1.64 0.93
CA SER A 105 2.57 -2.52 1.84
C SER A 105 3.29 -1.74 2.93
N SER A 106 3.91 -0.61 2.57
CA SER A 106 4.64 0.23 3.52
C SER A 106 3.72 0.87 4.56
N PHE A 107 2.56 1.37 4.11
CA PHE A 107 1.55 1.97 4.96
C PHE A 107 0.98 0.93 5.93
N LEU A 108 0.55 -0.23 5.43
CA LEU A 108 -0.02 -1.30 6.26
C LEU A 108 0.98 -1.85 7.29
N ALA A 109 2.28 -1.89 6.96
CA ALA A 109 3.32 -2.32 7.88
C ALA A 109 3.65 -1.29 8.98
N THR A 110 3.30 -0.01 8.82
CA THR A 110 3.82 1.07 9.68
C THR A 110 2.76 2.00 10.28
N TYR A 111 1.50 1.92 9.86
CA TYR A 111 0.47 2.87 10.29
C TYR A 111 0.26 2.93 11.80
N GLN A 112 0.48 1.82 12.53
CA GLN A 112 0.33 1.75 13.98
C GLN A 112 1.27 2.72 14.73
N ALA A 113 2.35 3.18 14.10
CA ALA A 113 3.24 4.19 14.67
C ALA A 113 2.57 5.58 14.79
N PHE A 114 1.49 5.84 14.05
CA PHE A 114 0.86 7.16 13.99
C PHE A 114 -0.68 7.17 13.95
N ALA A 115 -1.32 6.01 13.88
CA ALA A 115 -2.77 5.86 13.83
C ALA A 115 -3.23 4.53 14.44
N THR A 116 -4.52 4.42 14.75
CA THR A 116 -5.14 3.16 15.15
C THR A 116 -5.86 2.49 13.98
N LEU A 117 -6.04 1.17 14.06
CA LEU A 117 -6.84 0.39 13.09
C LEU A 117 -8.21 1.05 12.86
N MET A 118 -8.89 1.41 13.95
CA MET A 118 -10.20 2.06 13.91
C MET A 118 -10.17 3.38 13.13
N GLN A 119 -9.17 4.25 13.35
CA GLN A 119 -9.06 5.54 12.65
C GLN A 119 -8.88 5.35 11.14
N VAL A 120 -8.08 4.37 10.73
CA VAL A 120 -7.86 4.07 9.31
C VAL A 120 -9.14 3.50 8.69
N LEU A 121 -9.84 2.58 9.37
CA LEU A 121 -11.11 2.01 8.88
C LEU A 121 -12.22 3.06 8.77
N GLU A 122 -12.32 3.99 9.72
CA GLU A 122 -13.27 5.11 9.65
C GLU A 122 -13.03 6.03 8.45
N LEU A 123 -11.79 6.12 7.97
CA LEU A 123 -11.46 6.90 6.78
C LEU A 123 -11.60 6.08 5.49
N LEU A 124 -11.36 4.77 5.55
CA LEU A 124 -11.31 3.89 4.39
C LEU A 124 -12.70 3.39 3.95
N LEU A 125 -13.53 2.91 4.89
CA LEU A 125 -14.82 2.28 4.57
C LEU A 125 -15.83 3.26 3.92
N PRO A 126 -15.94 4.54 4.34
CA PRO A 126 -16.84 5.49 3.70
C PRO A 126 -16.48 5.84 2.25
N LEU A 127 -15.28 5.48 1.77
CA LEU A 127 -14.87 5.68 0.38
C LEU A 127 -15.57 4.71 -0.58
N GLY A 128 -16.33 3.75 -0.06
CA GLY A 128 -17.15 2.83 -0.84
C GLY A 128 -16.41 1.56 -1.29
N PRO A 129 -17.12 0.59 -1.89
CA PRO A 129 -16.55 -0.68 -2.34
C PRO A 129 -15.77 -0.55 -3.65
N ASP A 130 -15.05 0.55 -3.84
CA ASP A 130 -14.19 0.72 -4.98
C ASP A 130 -13.16 -0.39 -5.03
N LYS A 131 -12.78 -0.81 -6.25
CA LYS A 131 -11.78 -1.87 -6.45
C LYS A 131 -10.50 -1.63 -5.65
N ALA A 132 -10.07 -0.37 -5.52
CA ALA A 132 -8.91 0.01 -4.72
C ALA A 132 -9.12 -0.27 -3.22
N VAL A 133 -10.30 0.07 -2.68
CA VAL A 133 -10.64 -0.19 -1.26
C VAL A 133 -10.68 -1.68 -0.99
N LEU A 134 -11.33 -2.46 -1.87
CA LEU A 134 -11.39 -3.91 -1.73
C LEU A 134 -9.99 -4.56 -1.78
N LEU A 135 -9.12 -4.12 -2.69
CA LEU A 135 -7.75 -4.61 -2.79
C LEU A 135 -6.90 -4.27 -1.54
N VAL A 136 -7.04 -3.05 -1.02
CA VAL A 136 -6.37 -2.65 0.22
C VAL A 136 -6.84 -3.50 1.39
N LEU A 137 -8.15 -3.70 1.55
CA LEU A 137 -8.71 -4.55 2.60
C LEU A 137 -8.25 -6.01 2.46
N GLU A 138 -8.22 -6.54 1.25
CA GLU A 138 -7.71 -7.89 0.96
C GLU A 138 -6.24 -8.02 1.38
N GLN A 139 -5.39 -7.09 0.94
CA GLN A 139 -3.98 -7.08 1.33
C GLN A 139 -3.79 -6.95 2.84
N TRP A 140 -4.61 -6.12 3.50
CA TRP A 140 -4.53 -5.91 4.95
C TRP A 140 -4.89 -7.18 5.73
N LEU A 141 -6.03 -7.78 5.42
CA LEU A 141 -6.50 -9.01 6.08
C LEU A 141 -5.58 -10.19 5.82
N GLN A 142 -4.94 -10.26 4.65
CA GLN A 142 -4.05 -11.35 4.27
C GLN A 142 -2.67 -11.24 4.91
N HIS A 143 -2.06 -10.04 4.90
CA HIS A 143 -0.66 -9.87 5.30
C HIS A 143 -0.48 -9.37 6.73
N HIS A 144 -1.52 -8.76 7.32
CA HIS A 144 -1.50 -8.30 8.70
C HIS A 144 -2.75 -8.77 9.48
N PRO A 145 -3.04 -10.09 9.52
CA PRO A 145 -4.19 -10.62 10.25
C PRO A 145 -4.15 -10.29 11.75
N GLN A 146 -2.95 -10.15 12.32
CA GLN A 146 -2.74 -9.82 13.74
C GLN A 146 -3.32 -8.47 14.14
N ASP A 147 -3.47 -7.52 13.22
CA ASP A 147 -4.05 -6.21 13.51
C ASP A 147 -5.51 -6.32 13.93
N PHE A 148 -6.17 -7.37 13.46
CA PHE A 148 -7.59 -7.66 13.68
C PHE A 148 -7.83 -8.61 14.86
N TRP A 149 -6.78 -8.94 15.61
CA TRP A 149 -6.87 -9.75 16.81
C TRP A 149 -7.40 -8.92 17.98
N GLU A 150 -8.73 -8.83 18.08
CA GLU A 150 -9.43 -8.05 19.12
C GLU A 150 -10.52 -8.89 19.82
N PRO A 151 -10.15 -9.96 20.55
CA PRO A 151 -11.10 -10.75 21.32
C PRO A 151 -11.78 -9.94 22.44
N PRO A 152 -13.02 -10.30 22.86
CA PRO A 152 -13.81 -11.43 22.38
C PRO A 152 -14.80 -11.06 21.25
N GLU A 153 -15.12 -9.77 21.07
CA GLU A 153 -16.16 -9.35 20.12
C GLU A 153 -15.64 -9.02 18.71
N TYR A 154 -14.33 -8.86 18.51
CA TYR A 154 -13.71 -8.54 17.21
C TYR A 154 -14.42 -7.38 16.46
N PRO A 155 -14.59 -6.21 17.10
CA PRO A 155 -15.45 -5.13 16.58
C PRO A 155 -15.04 -4.64 15.19
N ASN A 156 -13.73 -4.50 14.91
CA ASN A 156 -13.27 -4.03 13.60
C ASN A 156 -13.46 -5.08 12.50
N LEU A 157 -13.31 -6.39 12.79
CA LEU A 157 -13.66 -7.44 11.83
C LEU A 157 -15.15 -7.46 11.52
N HIS A 158 -16.00 -7.32 12.54
CA HIS A 158 -17.44 -7.23 12.33
C HIS A 158 -17.82 -5.99 11.52
N LYS A 159 -17.14 -4.86 11.73
CA LYS A 159 -17.34 -3.64 10.94
C LYS A 159 -16.99 -3.84 9.47
N ILE A 160 -15.85 -4.49 9.18
CA ILE A 160 -15.45 -4.85 7.82
C ILE A 160 -16.46 -5.81 7.19
N LEU A 161 -16.87 -6.86 7.91
CA LEU A 161 -17.86 -7.82 7.42
C LEU A 161 -19.20 -7.17 7.11
N CYS A 162 -19.67 -6.27 7.96
CA CYS A 162 -20.91 -5.51 7.75
C CYS A 162 -20.83 -4.69 6.46
N PHE A 163 -19.72 -3.96 6.26
CA PHE A 163 -19.44 -3.23 5.03
C PHE A 163 -19.39 -4.14 3.79
N LEU A 164 -18.69 -5.28 3.87
CA LEU A 164 -18.54 -6.21 2.75
C LEU A 164 -19.83 -6.94 2.41
N HIS A 165 -20.68 -7.29 3.38
CA HIS A 165 -21.98 -7.91 3.11
C HIS A 165 -22.92 -6.96 2.38
N GLN A 166 -22.89 -5.67 2.72
CA GLN A 166 -23.72 -4.66 2.06
C GLN A 166 -23.21 -4.32 0.66
N SER A 167 -21.89 -4.34 0.47
CA SER A 167 -21.28 -3.73 -0.71
C SER A 167 -20.71 -4.73 -1.71
N ALA A 168 -20.17 -5.87 -1.25
CA ALA A 168 -19.49 -6.86 -2.07
C ALA A 168 -19.55 -8.28 -1.45
N PRO A 169 -20.74 -8.88 -1.28
CA PRO A 169 -20.93 -10.10 -0.49
C PRO A 169 -20.23 -11.34 -1.04
N ASN A 170 -20.01 -11.40 -2.37
CA ASN A 170 -19.39 -12.52 -3.08
C ASN A 170 -17.91 -12.28 -3.42
N SER A 171 -17.31 -11.22 -2.86
CA SER A 171 -15.90 -10.89 -3.12
C SER A 171 -14.94 -11.83 -2.39
N PRO A 172 -13.71 -12.04 -2.91
CA PRO A 172 -12.68 -12.83 -2.23
C PRO A 172 -12.35 -12.26 -0.84
N VAL A 173 -12.29 -10.92 -0.72
CA VAL A 173 -12.06 -10.23 0.56
C VAL A 173 -13.15 -10.52 1.60
N CYS A 174 -14.41 -10.71 1.19
CA CYS A 174 -15.50 -11.12 2.09
C CYS A 174 -15.28 -12.53 2.62
N ALA A 175 -14.88 -13.47 1.75
CA ALA A 175 -14.54 -14.83 2.17
C ALA A 175 -13.32 -14.85 3.11
N LEU A 176 -12.30 -14.04 2.81
CA LEU A 176 -11.10 -13.89 3.63
C LEU A 176 -11.44 -13.35 5.03
N ALA A 177 -12.23 -12.28 5.13
CA ALA A 177 -12.66 -11.70 6.41
C ALA A 177 -13.46 -12.71 7.26
N LYS A 178 -14.35 -13.49 6.63
CA LYS A 178 -15.11 -14.55 7.32
C LYS A 178 -14.20 -15.64 7.85
N GLY A 179 -13.27 -16.10 7.01
CA GLY A 179 -12.29 -17.13 7.39
C GLY A 179 -11.40 -16.68 8.54
N LEU A 180 -10.95 -15.42 8.53
CA LEU A 180 -10.12 -14.85 9.59
C LEU A 180 -10.85 -14.82 10.94
N LEU A 181 -12.10 -14.33 10.96
CA LEU A 181 -12.92 -14.31 12.18
C LEU A 181 -13.17 -15.73 12.72
N GLN A 182 -13.43 -16.70 11.85
CA GLN A 182 -13.62 -18.10 12.24
C GLN A 182 -12.34 -18.68 12.88
N ALA A 183 -11.19 -18.47 12.24
CA ALA A 183 -9.91 -18.93 12.76
C ALA A 183 -9.56 -18.32 14.12
N HIS A 184 -9.88 -17.03 14.33
CA HIS A 184 -9.66 -16.38 15.62
C HIS A 184 -10.52 -16.99 16.74
N LYS A 185 -11.81 -17.25 16.47
CA LYS A 185 -12.71 -17.91 17.43
C LYS A 185 -12.29 -19.34 17.78
N GLU A 186 -11.81 -20.09 16.80
CA GLU A 186 -11.28 -21.44 17.02
C GLU A 186 -10.04 -21.40 17.93
N ASN A 187 -9.12 -20.47 17.69
CA ASN A 187 -7.94 -20.30 18.54
C ASN A 187 -8.28 -19.99 20.00
N GLU A 188 -9.33 -19.19 20.27
CA GLU A 188 -9.78 -18.92 21.63
C GLU A 188 -10.40 -20.15 22.32
N ALA A 189 -11.19 -20.93 21.58
CA ALA A 189 -11.82 -22.14 22.12
C ALA A 189 -10.80 -23.21 22.56
N TYR A 190 -9.65 -23.30 21.87
CA TYR A 190 -8.58 -24.24 22.24
C TYR A 190 -7.59 -23.67 23.27
N GLY A 191 -7.34 -22.36 23.28
CA GLY A 191 -6.40 -21.71 24.20
C GLY A 191 -6.89 -21.63 25.65
N GLY A 192 -8.22 -21.59 25.87
CA GLY A 192 -8.83 -21.44 27.20
C GLY A 192 -8.79 -22.68 28.10
N ASN A 193 -8.43 -23.86 27.58
CA ASN A 193 -8.55 -25.14 28.31
C ASN A 193 -7.24 -25.67 28.93
N SER A 194 -6.14 -24.91 28.94
CA SER A 194 -4.83 -25.38 29.45
C SER A 194 -4.51 -24.99 30.91
N SER A 195 -5.41 -24.32 31.63
CA SER A 195 -5.26 -24.00 33.06
C SER A 195 -6.22 -24.80 33.94
N GLY A 196 -6.13 -26.13 33.85
CA GLY A 196 -6.78 -27.06 34.79
C GLY A 196 -5.72 -27.83 35.57
N MET A 197 -5.35 -27.31 36.74
CA MET A 197 -4.48 -27.98 37.71
C MET A 197 -4.86 -29.45 37.89
N ARG A 198 -3.90 -30.36 37.68
CA ARG A 198 -3.98 -31.74 38.13
C ARG A 198 -3.78 -31.74 39.65
N PRO A 199 -4.71 -32.26 40.48
CA PRO A 199 -4.44 -32.41 41.91
C PRO A 199 -3.32 -33.42 42.12
N SER A 200 -2.33 -33.02 42.91
CA SER A 200 -1.24 -33.86 43.41
C SER A 200 -1.79 -35.11 44.09
N GLN A 201 -1.39 -36.29 43.61
CA GLN A 201 -1.56 -37.52 44.38
C GLN A 201 -0.51 -37.53 45.48
N VAL A 202 -0.96 -37.24 46.70
CA VAL A 202 -0.27 -37.57 47.94
C VAL A 202 -0.29 -39.09 48.03
N ILE A 203 0.88 -39.71 47.90
CA ILE A 203 1.06 -41.11 48.30
C ILE A 203 1.45 -41.06 49.77
N THR A 204 0.49 -41.39 50.63
CA THR A 204 0.72 -41.71 52.04
C THR A 204 1.49 -43.03 52.09
N GLU A 205 2.72 -42.97 52.55
CA GLU A 205 3.53 -44.13 52.92
C GLU A 205 3.17 -44.48 54.37
N THR A 206 2.35 -45.51 54.55
CA THR A 206 2.11 -46.15 55.85
C THR A 206 2.81 -47.49 55.89
N ALA A 207 3.57 -47.67 56.96
CA ALA A 207 4.44 -48.78 57.28
C ALA A 207 3.75 -50.16 57.27
N GLU A 208 4.48 -51.17 56.80
CA GLU A 208 4.44 -52.51 57.36
C GLU A 208 5.86 -53.04 57.57
N THR A 209 6.12 -53.39 58.82
CA THR A 209 7.15 -54.30 59.37
C THR A 209 7.20 -55.62 58.56
N VAL A 210 8.36 -56.26 58.37
CA VAL A 210 9.01 -57.25 59.26
C VAL A 210 10.22 -57.76 58.46
N ASP A 211 11.42 -57.86 59.04
CA ASP A 211 12.14 -59.14 59.21
C ASP A 211 13.46 -58.96 59.97
N CYS A 212 13.62 -59.79 61.00
CA CYS A 212 14.82 -59.93 61.80
C CYS A 212 15.63 -61.10 61.25
N GLU A 213 16.90 -60.91 60.92
CA GLU A 213 17.86 -62.02 61.00
C GLU A 213 19.18 -61.57 61.63
N GLU A 214 19.42 -62.16 62.79
CA GLU A 214 20.62 -62.22 63.62
C GLU A 214 21.46 -63.40 63.06
N ILE A 215 22.78 -63.35 62.87
CA ILE A 215 23.91 -63.88 63.72
C ILE A 215 24.97 -64.44 62.71
N PRO A 216 26.29 -64.61 62.99
CA PRO A 216 27.17 -64.15 64.09
C PRO A 216 28.24 -63.12 63.69
#